data_AF-A0A5C0DMP5-F1
#
_entry.id   AF-A0A5C0DMP5-F1
#
_cell.length_a   1.000
_cell.length_b   1.000
_cell.length_c   1.000
_cell.angle_alpha   90.00
_cell.angle_beta   90.00
_cell.angle_gamma   90.00
#
_symmetry.space_group_name_H-M   'P 1'
#
loop_
_entity.id
_entity.type
_entity.pdbx_description
1 polymer ?
#
loop_
_entity_poly.entity_id
_entity_poly.type
_entity_poly.pdbx_seq_one_letter_code
_entity_poly.pdbx_strand_id
1 'polypeptide(L)'
;MKTITNKILPSIGVSLCGLITLTPNISIAQPIAQLNNWEFNPKSQQLEINISATATPQYFYLIQPPRLVLDLPNTKLGKVLTQKEYAGAIQKIRISQLNANITRIVLDLAPGTKFQPNQVQLQPLSRQKPTRWVFNPHLTFSPANSLLTKPTTTLPPSTNLTSNSQQPLITVPPLNSQNPSPINNSPLPAAMFPTPEENKNSSPNHPKEIPIIEFGQPLPSQKF
;
A
#
# COMPACT_ATOMS: atom_id res chain seq x y z
N MET A 1 -61.51 68.42 36.70
CA MET A 1 -60.66 69.32 35.88
C MET A 1 -59.66 68.43 35.15
N LYS A 2 -59.64 68.46 33.81
CA LYS A 2 -58.80 67.58 32.97
C LYS A 2 -57.35 68.09 32.94
N THR A 3 -56.39 67.18 33.01
CA THR A 3 -55.06 67.36 32.41
C THR A 3 -54.56 66.02 31.87
N ILE A 4 -54.09 66.07 30.63
CA ILE A 4 -53.55 64.98 29.80
C ILE A 4 -52.02 65.05 29.91
N THR A 5 -51.33 63.93 30.11
CA THR A 5 -49.87 63.84 29.87
C THR A 5 -49.50 62.48 29.26
N ASN A 6 -48.63 62.56 28.25
CA ASN A 6 -48.30 61.57 27.23
C ASN A 6 -47.12 60.65 27.60
N LYS A 7 -47.14 59.42 27.01
CA LYS A 7 -46.04 58.60 26.40
C LYS A 7 -44.76 58.34 27.25
N ILE A 8 -44.10 57.20 27.22
CA ILE A 8 -43.36 56.57 26.11
C ILE A 8 -43.01 55.13 26.57
N LEU A 9 -43.11 54.13 25.68
CA LEU A 9 -42.66 52.76 25.92
C LEU A 9 -41.20 52.61 25.45
N PRO A 10 -40.24 52.18 26.28
CA PRO A 10 -38.89 51.89 25.82
C PRO A 10 -38.86 50.53 25.09
N SER A 11 -38.60 50.60 23.78
CA SER A 11 -38.25 49.43 22.97
C SER A 11 -36.82 49.00 23.30
N ILE A 12 -36.68 47.86 23.99
CA ILE A 12 -35.37 47.26 24.29
C ILE A 12 -34.91 46.50 23.04
N GLY A 13 -34.01 47.10 22.28
CA GLY A 13 -33.29 46.42 21.20
C GLY A 13 -32.23 45.51 21.80
N VAL A 14 -32.41 44.19 21.70
CA VAL A 14 -31.38 43.21 22.07
C VAL A 14 -30.42 43.09 20.90
N SER A 15 -29.29 43.78 20.98
CA SER A 15 -28.21 43.69 20.00
C SER A 15 -27.45 42.37 20.19
N LEU A 16 -27.65 41.43 19.27
CA LEU A 16 -26.94 40.16 19.21
C LEU A 16 -25.52 40.40 18.66
N CYS A 17 -24.57 40.75 19.54
CA CYS A 17 -23.15 40.76 19.17
C CYS A 17 -22.66 39.31 19.02
N GLY A 18 -22.63 38.81 17.78
CA GLY A 18 -21.99 37.55 17.45
C GLY A 18 -20.47 37.66 17.59
N LEU A 19 -19.90 36.99 18.59
CA LEU A 19 -18.45 36.83 18.72
C LEU A 19 -18.00 35.73 17.76
N ILE A 20 -17.39 36.12 16.64
CA ILE A 20 -16.75 35.19 15.71
C ILE A 20 -15.39 34.82 16.29
N THR A 21 -15.28 33.65 16.92
CA THR A 21 -13.98 33.12 17.35
C THR A 21 -13.24 32.56 16.13
N LEU A 22 -12.26 33.30 15.60
CA LEU A 22 -11.30 32.76 14.63
C LEU A 22 -10.39 31.76 15.36
N THR A 23 -10.66 30.47 15.22
CA THR A 23 -9.72 29.42 15.63
C THR A 23 -8.66 29.28 14.53
N PRO A 24 -7.39 29.63 14.75
CA PRO A 24 -6.35 29.37 13.77
C PRO A 24 -6.21 27.85 13.59
N ASN A 25 -6.41 27.36 12.36
CA ASN A 25 -6.08 25.99 11.97
C ASN A 25 -4.55 25.83 11.94
N ILE A 26 -3.93 25.70 13.11
CA ILE A 26 -2.51 25.37 13.22
C ILE A 26 -2.38 23.87 12.88
N SER A 27 -2.01 23.57 11.64
CA SER A 27 -1.79 22.20 11.18
C SER A 27 -0.46 21.68 11.76
N ILE A 28 -0.52 21.03 12.91
CA ILE A 28 0.66 20.42 13.56
C ILE A 28 1.00 19.14 12.80
N ALA A 29 2.23 19.03 12.27
CA ALA A 29 2.69 17.78 11.67
C ALA A 29 2.71 16.68 12.75
N GLN A 30 1.94 15.60 12.54
CA GLN A 30 1.95 14.48 13.48
C GLN A 30 3.29 13.72 13.37
N PRO A 31 3.89 13.31 14.49
CA PRO A 31 5.11 12.52 14.46
C PRO A 31 4.87 11.22 13.69
N ILE A 32 5.76 10.92 12.75
CA ILE A 32 5.71 9.67 12.00
C ILE A 32 6.17 8.52 12.91
N ALA A 33 5.28 7.59 13.20
CA ALA A 33 5.55 6.38 13.97
C ALA A 33 6.34 5.35 13.12
N GLN A 34 6.90 4.35 13.79
CA GLN A 34 7.48 3.15 13.18
C GLN A 34 6.81 1.91 13.75
N LEU A 35 6.52 0.92 12.92
CA LEU A 35 6.10 -0.41 13.39
C LEU A 35 7.31 -1.14 13.97
N ASN A 36 7.34 -1.27 15.30
CA ASN A 36 8.44 -1.86 16.04
C ASN A 36 8.33 -3.38 16.17
N ASN A 37 7.09 -3.88 16.32
CA ASN A 37 6.83 -5.32 16.47
C ASN A 37 5.39 -5.67 16.10
N TRP A 38 5.17 -6.94 15.77
CA TRP A 38 3.84 -7.54 15.69
C TRP A 38 3.91 -9.02 16.09
N GLU A 39 2.82 -9.54 16.62
CA GLU A 39 2.70 -10.95 17.03
C GLU A 39 1.27 -11.42 16.74
N PHE A 40 1.11 -12.61 16.17
CA PHE A 40 -0.21 -13.19 15.95
C PHE A 40 -0.34 -14.52 16.69
N ASN A 41 -1.37 -14.61 17.54
CA ASN A 41 -1.72 -15.82 18.25
C ASN A 41 -2.81 -16.59 17.46
N PRO A 42 -2.50 -17.73 16.84
CA PRO A 42 -3.47 -18.48 16.03
C PRO A 42 -4.59 -19.12 16.86
N LYS A 43 -4.40 -19.35 18.17
CA LYS A 43 -5.43 -19.95 19.03
C LYS A 43 -6.53 -18.95 19.36
N SER A 44 -6.16 -17.71 19.72
CA SER A 44 -7.11 -16.63 20.01
C SER A 44 -7.47 -15.78 18.78
N GLN A 45 -6.80 -16.02 17.65
CA GLN A 45 -6.91 -15.24 16.41
C GLN A 45 -6.64 -13.75 16.61
N GLN A 46 -5.75 -13.42 17.54
CA GLN A 46 -5.44 -12.05 17.94
C GLN A 46 -4.12 -11.60 17.33
N LEU A 47 -4.14 -10.43 16.68
CA LEU A 47 -2.94 -9.74 16.21
C LEU A 47 -2.63 -8.60 17.18
N GLU A 48 -1.44 -8.63 17.77
CA GLU A 48 -0.88 -7.51 18.52
C GLU A 48 0.14 -6.75 17.68
N ILE A 49 0.13 -5.42 17.77
CA ILE A 49 1.14 -4.55 17.14
C ILE A 49 1.71 -3.55 18.15
N ASN A 50 2.95 -3.16 17.92
CA ASN A 50 3.66 -2.12 18.67
C ASN A 50 4.21 -1.06 17.72
N ILE A 51 3.83 0.19 17.92
CA ILE A 51 4.27 1.35 17.14
C ILE A 51 5.00 2.35 18.03
N SER A 52 6.01 3.05 17.49
CA SER A 52 6.89 3.93 18.28
C SER A 52 6.23 5.21 18.78
N ALA A 53 5.17 5.66 18.10
CA ALA A 53 4.39 6.85 18.45
C ALA A 53 2.89 6.56 18.26
N THR A 54 2.05 7.43 18.82
CA THR A 54 0.60 7.29 18.74
C THR A 54 0.12 7.33 17.28
N ALA A 55 -0.54 6.26 16.85
CA ALA A 55 -1.33 6.22 15.62
C ALA A 55 -2.56 5.34 15.86
N THR A 56 -3.65 5.64 15.16
CA THR A 56 -4.89 4.87 15.24
C THR A 56 -5.01 3.98 14.00
N PRO A 57 -4.91 2.65 14.13
CA PRO A 57 -5.09 1.74 13.02
C PRO A 57 -6.51 1.78 12.46
N GLN A 58 -6.65 1.43 11.20
CA GLN A 58 -7.93 1.32 10.50
C GLN A 58 -8.01 -0.04 9.83
N TYR A 59 -9.19 -0.66 9.78
CA TYR A 59 -9.34 -1.96 9.14
C TYR A 59 -10.46 -1.99 8.12
N PHE A 60 -10.34 -2.89 7.15
CA PHE A 60 -11.39 -3.21 6.19
C PHE A 60 -11.25 -4.64 5.66
N TYR A 61 -12.31 -5.14 5.03
CA TYR A 61 -12.39 -6.50 4.50
C TYR A 61 -12.47 -6.49 2.96
N LEU A 62 -11.75 -7.39 2.32
CA LEU A 62 -11.79 -7.65 0.87
C LEU A 62 -12.27 -9.08 0.64
N ILE A 63 -13.12 -9.30 -0.36
CA ILE A 63 -13.79 -10.60 -0.59
C ILE A 63 -13.02 -11.52 -1.54
N GLN A 64 -12.22 -11.00 -2.49
CA GLN A 64 -11.69 -11.79 -3.60
C GLN A 64 -10.19 -11.58 -3.86
N PRO A 65 -9.31 -12.47 -3.37
CA PRO A 65 -9.56 -13.48 -2.33
C PRO A 65 -9.86 -12.82 -0.96
N PRO A 66 -10.41 -13.56 0.01
CA PRO A 66 -10.80 -13.00 1.30
C PRO A 66 -9.57 -12.52 2.09
N ARG A 67 -9.55 -11.22 2.44
CA ARG A 67 -8.45 -10.59 3.19
C ARG A 67 -8.99 -9.62 4.23
N LEU A 68 -8.37 -9.60 5.39
CA LEU A 68 -8.49 -8.49 6.33
C LEU A 68 -7.28 -7.60 6.20
N VAL A 69 -7.50 -6.30 6.10
CA VAL A 69 -6.45 -5.30 5.97
C VAL A 69 -6.48 -4.41 7.20
N LEU A 70 -5.31 -4.15 7.77
CA LEU A 70 -5.08 -3.23 8.87
C LEU A 70 -4.05 -2.19 8.43
N ASP A 71 -4.53 -0.98 8.17
CA ASP A 71 -3.71 0.17 7.83
C ASP A 71 -3.24 0.91 9.07
N LEU A 72 -1.97 1.31 9.07
CA LEU A 72 -1.33 2.10 10.10
C LEU A 72 -0.98 3.48 9.49
N PRO A 73 -1.86 4.49 9.64
CA PRO A 73 -1.58 5.85 9.21
C PRO A 73 -0.39 6.44 9.95
N ASN A 74 0.28 7.40 9.31
CA ASN A 74 1.48 8.08 9.80
C ASN A 74 2.54 7.12 10.37
N THR A 75 2.68 5.93 9.76
CA THR A 75 3.56 4.88 10.26
C THR A 75 4.49 4.40 9.15
N LYS A 76 5.77 4.27 9.46
CA LYS A 76 6.79 3.64 8.62
C LYS A 76 6.98 2.18 9.00
N LEU A 77 7.36 1.36 8.02
CA LEU A 77 7.78 -0.01 8.25
C LEU A 77 9.12 -0.01 8.98
N GLY A 78 9.15 -0.59 10.19
CA GLY A 78 10.40 -0.80 10.93
C GLY A 78 11.10 -2.10 10.51
N LYS A 79 12.12 -2.48 11.28
CA LYS A 79 12.85 -3.75 11.10
C LYS A 79 12.08 -4.90 11.76
N VAL A 80 11.02 -5.36 11.08
CA VAL A 80 10.17 -6.47 11.53
C VAL A 80 10.07 -7.56 10.47
N LEU A 81 9.68 -8.77 10.87
CA LEU A 81 9.33 -9.82 9.92
C LEU A 81 8.16 -9.33 9.05
N THR A 82 8.31 -9.28 7.74
CA THR A 82 7.27 -8.75 6.84
C THR A 82 6.27 -9.81 6.39
N GLN A 83 6.53 -11.08 6.68
CA GLN A 83 5.68 -12.18 6.25
C GLN A 83 5.78 -13.38 7.17
N LYS A 84 4.64 -13.98 7.52
CA LYS A 84 4.58 -15.28 8.22
C LYS A 84 3.35 -16.06 7.79
N GLU A 85 3.49 -17.38 7.73
CA GLU A 85 2.42 -18.30 7.33
C GLU A 85 1.94 -19.11 8.55
N TYR A 86 0.67 -19.50 8.51
CA TYR A 86 -0.03 -20.14 9.61
C TYR A 86 -0.98 -21.22 9.10
N ALA A 87 -1.21 -22.23 9.93
CA ALA A 87 -2.27 -23.21 9.71
C ALA A 87 -3.54 -22.72 10.44
N GLY A 88 -4.58 -22.33 9.69
CA GLY A 88 -5.86 -21.93 10.28
C GLY A 88 -6.65 -20.92 9.46
N ALA A 89 -7.56 -20.20 10.12
CA ALA A 89 -8.45 -19.21 9.52
C ALA A 89 -7.70 -18.08 8.79
N ILE A 90 -6.53 -17.71 9.30
CA ILE A 90 -5.56 -16.82 8.68
C ILE A 90 -4.42 -17.71 8.19
N GLN A 91 -4.17 -17.69 6.88
CA GLN A 91 -3.12 -18.50 6.26
C GLN A 91 -1.78 -17.76 6.23
N LYS A 92 -1.84 -16.44 6.13
CA LYS A 92 -0.66 -15.62 5.92
C LYS A 92 -0.87 -14.21 6.41
N ILE A 93 0.14 -13.65 7.04
CA ILE A 93 0.20 -12.23 7.39
C ILE A 93 1.33 -11.62 6.57
N ARG A 94 1.05 -10.50 5.89
CA ARG A 94 2.00 -9.74 5.08
C ARG A 94 2.01 -8.29 5.55
N ILE A 95 3.17 -7.68 5.58
CA ILE A 95 3.36 -6.30 6.00
C ILE A 95 4.19 -5.59 4.95
N SER A 96 3.70 -4.44 4.49
CA SER A 96 4.42 -3.60 3.53
C SER A 96 4.19 -2.13 3.80
N GLN A 97 5.12 -1.30 3.35
CA GLN A 97 4.88 0.13 3.23
C GLN A 97 3.96 0.34 2.01
N LEU A 98 2.72 0.77 2.23
CA LEU A 98 1.77 1.04 1.15
C LEU A 98 2.15 2.31 0.39
N ASN A 99 2.50 3.36 1.12
CA ASN A 99 2.98 4.63 0.61
C ASN A 99 3.81 5.34 1.68
N ALA A 100 4.27 6.56 1.43
CA ALA A 100 5.11 7.30 2.37
C ALA A 100 4.54 7.42 3.80
N ASN A 101 3.22 7.37 3.99
CA ASN A 101 2.61 7.61 5.29
C ASN A 101 1.88 6.40 5.87
N ILE A 102 1.69 5.33 5.10
CA ILE A 102 0.87 4.19 5.53
C ILE A 102 1.68 2.90 5.45
N THR A 103 1.80 2.22 6.59
CA THR A 103 2.19 0.79 6.64
C THR A 103 0.92 -0.04 6.66
N ARG A 104 0.84 -1.06 5.80
CA ARG A 104 -0.31 -1.93 5.67
C ARG A 104 0.03 -3.34 6.12
N ILE A 105 -0.82 -3.91 6.96
CA ILE A 105 -0.80 -5.32 7.36
C ILE A 105 -1.97 -6.01 6.68
N VAL A 106 -1.73 -7.11 6.00
CA VAL A 106 -2.73 -7.92 5.29
C VAL A 106 -2.75 -9.31 5.87
N LEU A 107 -3.92 -9.76 6.31
CA LEU A 107 -4.21 -11.09 6.81
C LEU A 107 -4.97 -11.83 5.70
N ASP A 108 -4.29 -12.71 4.98
CA ASP A 108 -4.91 -13.57 3.98
C ASP A 108 -5.70 -14.67 4.69
N LEU A 109 -7.00 -14.76 4.40
CA LEU A 109 -7.86 -15.73 5.05
C LEU A 109 -7.89 -17.06 4.29
N ALA A 110 -8.15 -18.15 5.01
CA ALA A 110 -8.47 -19.43 4.41
C ALA A 110 -9.79 -19.36 3.63
N PRO A 111 -9.88 -20.06 2.48
CA PRO A 111 -11.17 -20.26 1.82
C PRO A 111 -12.21 -20.84 2.78
N GLY A 112 -13.44 -20.33 2.71
CA GLY A 112 -14.52 -20.75 3.60
C GLY A 112 -14.51 -20.11 5.00
N THR A 113 -13.48 -19.35 5.37
CA THR A 113 -13.48 -18.54 6.61
C THR A 113 -14.62 -17.52 6.58
N LYS A 114 -15.41 -17.47 7.65
CA LYS A 114 -16.49 -16.49 7.85
C LYS A 114 -15.99 -15.36 8.74
N PHE A 115 -16.17 -14.13 8.27
CA PHE A 115 -15.84 -12.90 8.99
C PHE A 115 -17.10 -12.27 9.57
N GLN A 116 -17.06 -11.87 10.85
CA GLN A 116 -18.19 -11.24 11.56
C GLN A 116 -17.88 -9.75 11.84
N PRO A 117 -18.19 -8.83 10.91
CA PRO A 117 -17.80 -7.42 11.02
C PRO A 117 -18.29 -6.75 12.31
N ASN A 118 -19.47 -7.13 12.79
CA ASN A 118 -20.10 -6.54 13.98
C ASN A 118 -19.45 -6.98 15.30
N GLN A 119 -18.50 -7.91 15.27
CA GLN A 119 -17.84 -8.44 16.45
C GLN A 119 -16.37 -8.01 16.53
N VAL A 120 -15.85 -7.34 15.50
CA VAL A 120 -14.44 -6.93 15.43
C VAL A 120 -14.07 -6.02 16.59
N GLN A 121 -12.91 -6.31 17.19
CA GLN A 121 -12.32 -5.48 18.24
C GLN A 121 -10.98 -4.96 17.76
N LEU A 122 -10.82 -3.64 17.78
CA LEU A 122 -9.56 -2.97 17.54
C LEU A 122 -9.36 -1.95 18.68
N GLN A 123 -8.50 -2.29 19.64
CA GLN A 123 -8.41 -1.54 20.89
C GLN A 123 -6.95 -1.28 21.27
N PRO A 124 -6.63 -0.10 21.83
CA PRO A 124 -5.31 0.16 22.38
C PRO A 124 -5.18 -0.48 23.76
N LEU A 125 -4.00 -1.00 24.10
CA LEU A 125 -3.72 -1.51 25.45
C LEU A 125 -3.61 -0.39 26.50
N SER A 126 -3.27 0.84 26.07
CA SER A 126 -3.22 2.03 26.92
C SER A 126 -3.96 3.18 26.27
N ARG A 127 -4.89 3.78 27.02
CA ARG A 127 -5.68 4.94 26.56
C ARG A 127 -4.87 6.24 26.52
N GLN A 128 -3.87 6.37 27.40
CA GLN A 128 -3.06 7.58 27.50
C GLN A 128 -1.99 7.66 26.39
N LYS A 129 -1.40 6.51 26.04
CA LYS A 129 -0.38 6.40 24.99
C LYS A 129 -0.67 5.17 24.14
N PRO A 130 -1.52 5.28 23.11
CA PRO A 130 -1.96 4.15 22.29
C PRO A 130 -0.88 3.75 21.27
N THR A 131 0.22 3.18 21.78
CA THR A 131 1.33 2.62 20.99
C THR A 131 1.26 1.10 20.84
N ARG A 132 0.37 0.46 21.59
CA ARG A 132 0.11 -0.99 21.52
C ARG A 132 -1.35 -1.20 21.18
N TRP A 133 -1.59 -1.99 20.15
CA TRP A 133 -2.94 -2.28 19.68
C TRP A 133 -3.17 -3.78 19.58
N VAL A 134 -4.40 -4.15 19.88
CA VAL A 134 -4.91 -5.51 19.78
C VAL A 134 -6.02 -5.52 18.74
N PHE A 135 -5.88 -6.37 17.73
CA PHE A 135 -6.87 -6.62 16.71
C PHE A 135 -7.40 -8.05 16.84
N ASN A 136 -8.70 -8.16 17.10
CA ASN A 136 -9.44 -9.42 17.10
C ASN A 136 -10.55 -9.34 16.03
N PRO A 137 -10.35 -10.01 14.87
CA PRO A 137 -11.27 -9.93 13.75
C PRO A 137 -12.53 -10.79 13.86
N HIS A 138 -12.66 -11.66 14.87
CA HIS A 138 -13.76 -12.62 15.02
C HIS A 138 -14.04 -13.43 13.75
N LEU A 139 -13.28 -14.50 13.57
CA LEU A 139 -13.41 -15.41 12.43
C LEU A 139 -13.88 -16.78 12.88
N THR A 140 -14.76 -17.37 12.09
CA THR A 140 -15.13 -18.78 12.19
C THR A 140 -14.55 -19.54 11.01
N PHE A 141 -13.79 -20.59 11.29
CA PHE A 141 -13.14 -21.42 10.29
C PHE A 141 -13.42 -22.89 10.58
N SER A 142 -13.90 -23.61 9.57
CA SER A 142 -14.03 -25.06 9.60
C SER A 142 -13.04 -25.65 8.60
N PRO A 143 -12.07 -26.47 9.04
CA PRO A 143 -11.10 -27.10 8.14
C PRO A 143 -11.77 -27.98 7.07
N ALA A 144 -12.94 -28.55 7.35
CA ALA A 144 -13.67 -29.36 6.38
C ALA A 144 -14.13 -28.55 5.16
N ASN A 145 -14.36 -27.25 5.33
CA ASN A 145 -14.83 -26.37 4.26
C ASN A 145 -13.71 -25.96 3.29
N SER A 146 -12.42 -26.08 3.68
CA SER A 146 -11.30 -25.73 2.79
C SER A 146 -11.05 -26.78 1.71
N LEU A 147 -11.47 -28.04 1.94
CA LEU A 147 -11.39 -29.14 0.97
C LEU A 147 -12.38 -28.99 -0.19
N LEU A 148 -13.44 -28.19 -0.01
CA LEU A 148 -14.50 -27.95 -1.01
C LEU A 148 -14.18 -26.79 -1.98
N THR A 149 -13.09 -26.06 -1.75
CA THR A 149 -12.69 -24.90 -2.55
C THR A 149 -11.25 -25.01 -3.08
N LYS A 150 -10.82 -26.22 -3.44
CA LYS A 150 -9.68 -26.34 -4.37
C LYS A 150 -10.13 -25.65 -5.67
N PRO A 151 -9.38 -24.69 -6.24
CA PRO A 151 -9.68 -24.26 -7.60
C PRO A 151 -9.58 -25.51 -8.47
N THR A 152 -10.73 -25.95 -8.99
CA THR A 152 -10.77 -26.94 -10.04
C THR A 152 -10.15 -26.26 -11.25
N THR A 153 -8.84 -26.42 -11.45
CA THR A 153 -8.27 -26.34 -12.78
C THR A 153 -8.76 -27.58 -13.50
N THR A 154 -10.04 -27.57 -13.91
CA THR A 154 -10.57 -28.51 -14.89
C THR A 154 -9.83 -28.22 -16.17
N LEU A 155 -8.76 -28.97 -16.41
CA LEU A 155 -8.22 -29.14 -17.75
C LEU A 155 -9.37 -29.69 -18.61
N PRO A 156 -9.65 -29.12 -19.79
CA PRO A 156 -10.73 -29.62 -20.64
C PRO A 156 -10.50 -31.10 -20.97
N PRO A 157 -11.57 -31.90 -21.14
CA PRO A 157 -11.43 -33.32 -21.45
C PRO A 157 -10.73 -33.49 -22.80
N SER A 158 -9.61 -34.21 -22.80
CA SER A 158 -8.94 -34.64 -24.03
C SER A 158 -9.76 -35.75 -24.68
N THR A 159 -10.58 -35.41 -25.68
CA THR A 159 -11.17 -36.39 -26.59
C THR A 159 -10.09 -36.84 -27.58
N ASN A 160 -9.47 -37.98 -27.30
CA ASN A 160 -8.65 -38.68 -28.28
C ASN A 160 -9.56 -39.46 -29.23
N LEU A 161 -9.68 -39.03 -30.49
CA LEU A 161 -9.78 -39.92 -31.66
C LEU A 161 -9.21 -39.24 -32.94
N THR A 162 -8.20 -39.90 -33.52
CA THR A 162 -7.78 -39.96 -34.93
C THR A 162 -7.22 -38.72 -35.67
N SER A 163 -5.89 -38.73 -35.82
CA SER A 163 -5.06 -38.28 -36.95
C SER A 163 -5.61 -37.19 -37.88
N ASN A 164 -5.30 -35.94 -37.58
CA ASN A 164 -4.89 -34.97 -38.60
C ASN A 164 -3.91 -33.97 -37.98
N SER A 165 -2.65 -34.00 -38.42
CA SER A 165 -1.55 -33.20 -37.90
C SER A 165 -1.60 -31.78 -38.44
N GLN A 166 -2.31 -30.88 -37.76
CA GLN A 166 -2.05 -29.44 -37.81
C GLN A 166 -2.09 -28.86 -36.39
N GLN A 167 -1.01 -29.13 -35.65
CA GLN A 167 -0.56 -28.26 -34.57
C GLN A 167 0.58 -27.41 -35.16
N PRO A 168 0.63 -26.08 -34.97
CA PRO A 168 1.81 -25.32 -35.36
C PRO A 168 2.98 -25.81 -34.51
N LEU A 169 3.87 -26.56 -35.16
CA LEU A 169 5.15 -26.94 -34.60
C LEU A 169 6.01 -25.68 -34.57
N ILE A 170 6.25 -25.12 -33.37
CA ILE A 170 7.34 -24.18 -33.19
C ILE A 170 8.63 -25.02 -33.15
N THR A 171 9.18 -25.30 -34.33
CA THR A 171 10.53 -25.83 -34.45
C THR A 171 11.51 -24.68 -34.26
N VAL A 172 12.30 -24.76 -33.20
CA VAL A 172 13.55 -23.98 -33.12
C VAL A 172 14.51 -24.53 -34.18
N PRO A 173 15.06 -23.69 -35.08
CA PRO A 173 15.98 -24.15 -36.10
C PRO A 173 17.28 -24.70 -35.46
N PRO A 174 17.87 -25.76 -36.01
CA PRO A 174 19.13 -26.29 -35.51
C PRO A 174 20.26 -25.30 -35.78
N LEU A 175 21.15 -25.15 -34.80
CA LEU A 175 22.35 -24.34 -34.93
C LEU A 175 23.29 -25.00 -35.95
N ASN A 176 23.37 -24.44 -37.16
CA ASN A 176 24.21 -24.95 -38.22
C ASN A 176 25.67 -24.51 -38.01
N SER A 177 26.56 -25.45 -37.71
CA SER A 177 27.98 -25.22 -37.42
C SER A 177 28.88 -25.14 -38.66
N GLN A 178 28.43 -24.55 -39.78
CA GLN A 178 29.25 -24.42 -40.99
C GLN A 178 28.90 -23.18 -41.82
N ASN A 179 29.59 -22.05 -41.58
CA ASN A 179 30.11 -21.11 -42.61
C ASN A 179 31.11 -20.12 -41.96
N PRO A 180 32.09 -19.53 -42.69
CA PRO A 180 33.35 -19.05 -42.14
C PRO A 180 33.26 -17.65 -41.52
N SER A 181 34.28 -17.34 -40.72
CA SER A 181 34.50 -16.09 -40.00
C SER A 181 34.39 -14.85 -40.90
N PRO A 182 33.56 -13.84 -40.56
CA PRO A 182 33.69 -12.51 -41.11
C PRO A 182 34.79 -11.75 -40.38
N ILE A 183 35.61 -11.11 -41.20
CA ILE A 183 36.82 -10.38 -40.89
C ILE A 183 36.47 -9.03 -40.24
N ASN A 184 37.38 -8.62 -39.37
CA ASN A 184 37.57 -7.31 -38.74
C ASN A 184 37.10 -6.08 -39.57
N ASN A 185 36.47 -5.11 -38.89
CA ASN A 185 36.28 -3.69 -39.24
C ASN A 185 34.96 -3.26 -39.96
N SER A 186 33.91 -2.90 -39.20
CA SER A 186 33.05 -1.73 -39.49
C SER A 186 32.06 -1.40 -38.34
N PRO A 187 31.73 -0.12 -38.08
CA PRO A 187 31.06 0.32 -36.87
C PRO A 187 29.54 0.16 -36.92
N LEU A 188 28.96 -0.35 -35.83
CA LEU A 188 27.52 -0.44 -35.59
C LEU A 188 26.92 0.98 -35.41
N PRO A 189 25.75 1.32 -35.98
CA PRO A 189 25.09 2.59 -35.69
C PRO A 189 24.61 2.66 -34.22
N ALA A 190 24.84 3.79 -33.57
CA ALA A 190 24.41 4.04 -32.20
C ALA A 190 22.87 4.09 -32.09
N ALA A 191 22.33 3.55 -30.99
CA ALA A 191 20.92 3.64 -30.66
C ALA A 191 20.49 5.10 -30.44
N MET A 192 19.53 5.59 -31.23
CA MET A 192 18.92 6.90 -31.04
C MET A 192 17.93 6.85 -29.87
N PHE A 193 18.22 7.58 -28.78
CA PHE A 193 17.24 7.90 -27.75
C PHE A 193 16.34 9.07 -28.21
N PRO A 194 15.05 9.11 -27.83
CA PRO A 194 14.19 10.24 -28.13
C PRO A 194 14.69 11.51 -27.41
N THR A 195 14.79 12.60 -28.16
CA THR A 195 15.21 13.92 -27.72
C THR A 195 14.13 14.57 -26.85
N PRO A 196 14.46 15.24 -25.73
CA PRO A 196 13.52 16.09 -25.02
C PRO A 196 13.18 17.33 -25.85
N GLU A 197 11.90 17.69 -25.95
CA GLU A 197 11.48 18.96 -26.55
C GLU A 197 12.03 20.15 -25.76
N GLU A 198 12.82 20.99 -26.44
CA GLU A 198 13.43 22.20 -25.90
C GLU A 198 12.37 23.33 -25.83
N ASN A 199 11.90 23.62 -24.61
CA ASN A 199 11.09 24.81 -24.34
C ASN A 199 12.00 26.05 -24.38
N LYS A 200 12.00 26.77 -25.50
CA LYS A 200 12.69 28.06 -25.63
C LYS A 200 11.86 29.16 -24.98
N ASN A 201 12.06 29.37 -23.68
CA ASN A 201 11.95 30.68 -23.06
C ASN A 201 12.70 30.74 -21.71
N SER A 202 13.58 31.75 -21.60
CA SER A 202 14.21 32.33 -20.40
C SER A 202 15.64 31.91 -20.00
N SER A 203 16.58 32.79 -20.38
CA SER A 203 17.73 33.37 -19.64
C SER A 203 18.94 32.51 -19.18
N PRO A 204 20.16 33.09 -19.18
CA PRO A 204 21.41 32.35 -19.20
C PRO A 204 21.93 32.07 -17.80
N ASN A 205 22.07 30.80 -17.42
CA ASN A 205 23.09 30.38 -16.46
C ASN A 205 23.44 28.90 -16.67
N HIS A 206 24.74 28.68 -16.88
CA HIS A 206 25.46 27.42 -17.13
C HIS A 206 24.81 26.12 -16.59
N PRO A 207 24.50 25.12 -17.45
CA PRO A 207 24.40 23.74 -17.00
C PRO A 207 25.80 23.12 -16.91
N LYS A 208 26.12 22.60 -15.73
CA LYS A 208 27.32 21.79 -15.46
C LYS A 208 27.11 20.43 -16.15
N GLU A 209 27.85 20.16 -17.23
CA GLU A 209 27.84 18.86 -17.89
C GLU A 209 28.23 17.76 -16.90
N ILE A 210 27.32 16.80 -16.68
CA ILE A 210 27.61 15.59 -15.92
C ILE A 210 28.21 14.59 -16.91
N PRO A 211 29.46 14.12 -16.72
CA PRO A 211 30.03 13.16 -17.63
C PRO A 211 29.27 11.83 -17.54
N ILE A 212 28.92 11.27 -18.69
CA ILE A 212 28.36 9.93 -18.83
C ILE A 212 29.48 8.93 -18.47
N ILE A 213 29.27 8.12 -17.44
CA ILE A 213 30.24 7.10 -16.99
C ILE A 213 29.86 5.76 -17.63
N GLU A 214 30.74 5.23 -18.47
CA GLU A 214 30.57 3.92 -19.10
C GLU A 214 31.03 2.79 -18.17
N PHE A 215 30.34 1.65 -18.21
CA PHE A 215 30.57 0.54 -17.28
C PHE A 215 31.95 -0.07 -17.51
N GLY A 216 32.86 0.10 -16.53
CA GLY A 216 34.25 -0.37 -16.59
C GLY A 216 35.30 0.74 -16.54
N GLN A 217 34.91 2.02 -16.64
CA GLN A 217 35.83 3.14 -16.40
C GLN A 217 35.99 3.48 -14.91
N PRO A 218 37.20 3.85 -14.47
CA PRO A 218 37.41 4.32 -13.10
C PRO A 218 36.67 5.64 -12.87
N LEU A 219 36.10 5.81 -11.66
CA LEU A 219 35.39 7.05 -11.31
C LEU A 219 36.31 8.28 -11.44
N PRO A 220 35.83 9.38 -12.04
CA PRO A 220 36.61 10.60 -12.13
C PRO A 220 36.88 11.17 -10.74
N SER A 221 38.15 11.46 -10.44
CA SER A 221 38.55 12.07 -9.18
C SER A 221 38.15 13.56 -9.17
N GLN A 222 37.24 13.93 -8.27
CA GLN A 222 36.92 15.33 -8.04
C GLN A 222 38.06 15.97 -7.24
N LYS A 223 38.77 16.92 -7.87
CA LYS A 223 39.57 17.90 -7.14
C LYS A 223 38.60 18.94 -6.58
N PHE A 224 38.64 19.12 -5.25
CA PHE A 224 37.93 20.18 -4.55
C PHE A 224 38.55 21.55 -4.83
#